data_AF-A0A124E1F6-F1
#
_entry.id   AF-A0A124E1F6-F1
#
_cell.length_a   1.000
_cell.length_b   1.000
_cell.length_c   1.000
_cell.angle_alpha   90.00
_cell.angle_beta   90.00
_cell.angle_gamma   90.00
#
_symmetry.space_group_name_H-M   'P 1'
#
loop_
_entity.id
_entity.type
_entity.pdbx_description
1 polymer ?
#
loop_
_entity_poly.entity_id
_entity_poly.type
_entity_poly.pdbx_seq_one_letter_code
_entity_poly.pdbx_strand_id
1 'polypeptide(L)'
;MIEQRTSNSTECEQRVRKAVTKLTKTGAPFTITNVCDLAGVGKTFIYDKRRPHLTQAVLAARDASQRTTVQRAEQEVERASASWRERALDAEALAKSLRAVVRQREARINDLTGQLYDPEGNHLAEENARLRQLVSTLTHNLQRSQGDNDTLRRSLDAARANVKRERDRNVTQLFANDSRSD
;
A
#
# COMPACT_ATOMS: atom_id res chain seq x y z
N MET A 1 -39.92 77.03 16.69
CA MET A 1 -39.16 76.03 17.48
C MET A 1 -39.57 74.57 17.20
N ILE A 2 -40.83 74.29 16.86
CA ILE A 2 -41.32 72.92 16.55
C ILE A 2 -40.87 72.45 15.15
N GLU A 3 -40.81 73.34 14.15
CA GLU A 3 -40.35 73.03 12.78
C GLU A 3 -38.86 72.64 12.71
N GLN A 4 -37.98 73.33 13.44
CA GLN A 4 -36.55 72.96 13.53
C GLN A 4 -36.33 71.58 14.17
N ARG A 5 -37.19 71.18 15.12
CA ARG A 5 -37.10 69.85 15.75
C ARG A 5 -37.57 68.74 14.83
N THR A 6 -38.53 69.02 13.95
CA THR A 6 -39.06 68.04 12.99
C THR A 6 -38.12 67.87 11.79
N SER A 7 -37.51 68.94 11.26
CA SER A 7 -36.52 68.83 10.18
C SER A 7 -35.28 68.02 10.59
N ASN A 8 -34.70 68.31 11.75
CA ASN A 8 -33.53 67.59 12.27
C ASN A 8 -33.83 66.11 12.51
N SER A 9 -35.07 65.80 12.92
CA SER A 9 -35.59 64.44 13.07
C SER A 9 -35.64 63.69 11.74
N THR A 10 -36.15 64.32 10.68
CA THR A 10 -36.22 63.70 9.34
C THR A 10 -34.85 63.51 8.71
N GLU A 11 -33.92 64.44 8.92
CA GLU A 11 -32.54 64.32 8.46
C GLU A 11 -31.83 63.14 9.14
N CYS A 12 -31.99 63.00 10.45
CA CYS A 12 -31.46 61.85 11.20
C CYS A 12 -32.03 60.52 10.71
N GLU A 13 -33.32 60.46 10.36
CA GLU A 13 -33.94 59.26 9.78
C GLU A 13 -33.34 58.91 8.40
N GLN A 14 -33.11 59.91 7.55
CA GLN A 14 -32.45 59.71 6.25
C GLN A 14 -31.02 59.20 6.40
N ARG A 15 -30.26 59.70 7.39
CA ARG A 15 -28.90 59.22 7.68
C ARG A 15 -28.91 57.75 8.10
N VAL A 16 -29.85 57.34 8.95
CA VAL A 16 -30.01 55.93 9.35
C VAL A 16 -30.33 55.04 8.14
N ARG A 17 -31.26 55.45 7.28
CA ARG A 17 -31.58 54.69 6.06
C ARG A 17 -30.36 54.54 5.15
N LYS A 18 -29.61 55.62 4.91
CA LYS A 18 -28.36 55.59 4.13
C LYS A 18 -27.32 54.67 4.76
N ALA A 19 -27.17 54.70 6.07
CA ALA A 19 -26.25 53.83 6.80
C ALA A 19 -26.62 52.34 6.63
N VAL A 20 -27.90 51.99 6.79
CA VAL A 20 -28.40 50.62 6.57
C VAL A 20 -28.16 50.17 5.12
N THR A 21 -28.45 51.03 4.13
CA THR A 21 -28.18 50.70 2.71
C THR A 21 -26.70 50.49 2.44
N LYS A 22 -25.82 51.28 3.06
CA LYS A 22 -24.37 51.12 2.90
C LYS A 22 -23.88 49.82 3.53
N LEU A 23 -24.33 49.51 4.75
CA LEU A 23 -23.96 48.30 5.49
C LEU A 23 -24.49 47.01 4.83
N THR A 24 -25.72 47.03 4.32
CA THR A 24 -26.27 45.92 3.53
C THR A 24 -25.50 45.69 2.22
N LYS A 25 -25.08 46.75 1.52
CA LYS A 25 -24.26 46.64 0.29
C LYS A 25 -22.88 46.02 0.52
N THR A 26 -22.28 46.25 1.68
CA THR A 26 -21.01 45.61 2.05
C THR A 26 -21.13 44.09 2.20
N GLY A 27 -22.33 43.54 2.39
CA GLY A 27 -22.58 42.09 2.50
C GLY A 27 -21.97 41.43 3.74
N ALA A 28 -21.35 42.21 4.62
CA ALA A 28 -20.79 41.76 5.90
C ALA A 28 -21.84 41.86 7.01
N PRO A 29 -21.83 40.95 8.00
CA PRO A 29 -22.72 41.03 9.15
C PRO A 29 -22.44 42.30 9.95
N PHE A 30 -23.49 43.05 10.27
CA PHE A 30 -23.34 44.29 11.05
C PHE A 30 -24.27 44.29 12.27
N THR A 31 -23.95 45.16 13.22
CA THR A 31 -24.72 45.37 14.45
C THR A 31 -25.44 46.71 14.43
N ILE A 32 -26.37 46.91 15.37
CA ILE A 32 -27.08 48.19 15.55
C ILE A 32 -26.09 49.30 15.92
N THR A 33 -25.02 48.98 16.65
CA THR A 33 -23.95 49.95 16.98
C THR A 33 -23.28 50.46 15.70
N ASN A 34 -22.98 49.58 14.74
CA ASN A 34 -22.40 49.97 13.45
C ASN A 34 -23.33 50.92 12.67
N VAL A 35 -24.65 50.72 12.78
CA VAL A 35 -25.65 51.62 12.18
C VAL A 35 -25.63 52.98 12.88
N CYS A 36 -25.60 53.01 14.21
CA CYS A 36 -25.49 54.22 15.01
C CYS A 36 -24.23 55.03 14.69
N ASP A 37 -23.08 54.36 14.62
CA ASP A 37 -21.77 54.97 14.37
C ASP A 37 -21.72 55.58 12.96
N LEU A 38 -22.26 54.88 11.96
CA LEU A 38 -22.28 55.33 10.57
C LEU A 38 -23.32 56.44 10.32
N ALA A 39 -24.44 56.44 11.06
CA ALA A 39 -25.49 57.44 10.93
C ALA A 39 -25.30 58.65 11.87
N GLY A 40 -24.39 58.58 12.84
CA GLY A 40 -24.17 59.61 13.85
C GLY A 40 -25.41 59.83 14.73
N VAL A 41 -26.07 58.75 15.16
CA VAL A 41 -27.26 58.78 16.05
C VAL A 41 -27.11 57.82 17.22
N GLY A 42 -27.76 58.11 18.35
CA GLY A 42 -27.80 57.21 19.50
C GLY A 42 -28.75 56.02 19.27
N LYS A 43 -28.54 54.92 20.02
CA LYS A 43 -29.42 53.73 19.99
C LYS A 43 -30.88 54.07 20.31
N THR A 44 -31.10 55.01 21.23
CA THR A 44 -32.44 55.50 21.62
C THR A 44 -33.22 56.10 20.45
N PHE A 45 -32.53 56.70 19.45
CA PHE A 45 -33.17 57.25 18.27
C PHE A 45 -33.72 56.14 17.35
N ILE A 46 -33.02 55.01 17.27
CA ILE A 46 -33.44 53.85 16.48
C ILE A 46 -34.62 53.14 17.16
N TYR A 47 -34.65 53.07 18.48
CA TYR A 47 -35.70 52.41 19.27
C TYR A 47 -36.86 53.32 19.67
N ASP A 48 -36.95 54.53 19.13
CA ASP A 48 -38.02 55.46 19.46
C ASP A 48 -39.38 54.89 19.00
N LYS A 49 -40.31 54.74 19.95
CA LYS A 49 -41.69 54.25 19.71
C LYS A 49 -42.46 55.10 18.72
N ARG A 50 -42.05 56.35 18.50
CA ARG A 50 -42.64 57.27 17.51
C ARG A 50 -42.28 56.89 16.07
N ARG A 51 -41.28 56.02 15.84
CA ARG A 51 -40.82 55.59 14.50
C ARG A 51 -40.63 54.07 14.42
N PRO A 52 -41.69 53.27 14.63
CA PRO A 52 -41.58 51.81 14.65
C PRO A 52 -41.06 51.23 13.33
N HIS A 53 -41.37 51.88 12.21
CA HIS A 53 -40.92 51.49 10.87
C HIS A 53 -39.40 51.57 10.71
N LEU A 54 -38.76 52.55 11.35
CA LEU A 54 -37.29 52.72 11.29
C LEU A 54 -36.60 51.62 12.09
N THR A 55 -37.10 51.34 13.29
CA THR A 55 -36.61 50.23 14.14
C THR A 55 -36.74 48.90 13.40
N GLN A 56 -37.91 48.64 12.80
CA GLN A 56 -38.17 47.41 12.06
C GLN A 56 -37.23 47.27 10.86
N ALA A 57 -37.01 48.34 10.08
CA ALA A 57 -36.10 48.31 8.94
C ALA A 57 -34.65 48.01 9.34
N VAL A 58 -34.16 48.64 10.42
CA VAL A 58 -32.79 48.41 10.93
C VAL A 58 -32.64 46.98 11.44
N LEU A 59 -33.60 46.47 12.22
CA LEU A 59 -33.58 45.11 12.75
C LEU A 59 -33.68 44.07 11.64
N ALA A 60 -34.60 44.24 10.69
CA ALA A 60 -34.75 43.33 9.57
C ALA A 60 -33.47 43.27 8.71
N ALA A 61 -32.84 44.41 8.43
CA ALA A 61 -31.60 44.45 7.67
C ALA A 61 -30.43 43.80 8.44
N ARG A 62 -30.34 44.03 9.75
CA ARG A 62 -29.35 43.39 10.62
C ARG A 62 -29.56 41.87 10.63
N ASP A 63 -30.77 41.41 10.88
CA ASP A 63 -31.08 39.97 10.96
C ASP A 63 -30.86 39.29 9.60
N ALA A 64 -31.19 39.96 8.48
CA ALA A 64 -30.88 39.47 7.14
C ALA A 64 -29.36 39.32 6.90
N SER A 65 -28.55 40.29 7.36
CA SER A 65 -27.07 40.21 7.24
C SER A 65 -26.48 39.05 8.05
N GLN A 66 -27.02 38.80 9.24
CA GLN A 66 -26.58 37.71 10.11
C GLN A 66 -26.99 36.35 9.51
N ARG A 67 -28.24 36.20 9.05
CA ARG A 67 -28.73 34.97 8.39
C ARG A 67 -27.92 34.61 7.16
N THR A 68 -27.58 35.59 6.33
CA THR A 68 -26.77 35.37 5.12
C THR A 68 -25.38 34.82 5.46
N THR A 69 -24.78 35.28 6.56
CA THR A 69 -23.47 34.81 7.02
C THR A 69 -23.54 33.37 7.53
N VAL A 70 -24.56 33.05 8.33
CA VAL A 70 -24.80 31.69 8.84
C VAL A 70 -25.03 30.71 7.69
N GLN A 71 -25.89 31.06 6.73
CA GLN A 71 -26.15 30.21 5.56
C GLN A 71 -24.89 29.95 4.71
N ARG A 72 -24.01 30.95 4.55
CA ARG A 72 -22.74 30.75 3.84
C ARG A 72 -21.82 29.80 4.59
N ALA A 73 -21.68 29.97 5.91
CA ALA A 73 -20.87 29.08 6.73
C ALA A 73 -21.42 27.63 6.71
N GLU A 74 -22.75 27.46 6.79
CA GLU A 74 -23.40 26.15 6.66
C GLU A 74 -23.13 25.51 5.29
N GLN A 75 -23.22 26.28 4.20
CA GLN A 75 -22.91 25.79 2.85
C GLN A 75 -21.44 25.40 2.68
N GLU A 76 -20.51 26.16 3.26
CA GLU A 76 -19.08 25.82 3.23
C GLU A 76 -18.80 24.54 4.00
N VAL A 77 -19.39 24.36 5.19
CA VAL A 77 -19.29 23.14 5.98
C VAL A 77 -19.89 21.96 5.21
N GLU A 78 -21.05 22.13 4.58
CA GLU A 78 -21.68 21.05 3.81
C GLU A 78 -20.81 20.63 2.62
N ARG A 79 -20.27 21.59 1.87
CA ARG A 79 -19.34 21.32 0.76
C ARG A 79 -18.08 20.60 1.22
N ALA A 80 -17.49 21.03 2.34
CA ALA A 80 -16.34 20.36 2.93
C ALA A 80 -16.67 18.93 3.37
N SER A 81 -17.84 18.73 3.98
CA SER A 81 -18.31 17.41 4.41
C SER A 81 -18.53 16.48 3.21
N ALA A 82 -19.10 16.98 2.11
CA ALA A 82 -19.31 16.23 0.88
C ALA A 82 -17.97 15.78 0.29
N SER A 83 -16.98 16.69 0.20
CA SER A 83 -15.64 16.36 -0.27
C SER A 83 -14.94 15.31 0.61
N TRP A 84 -15.08 15.38 1.92
CA TRP A 84 -14.49 14.38 2.82
C TRP A 84 -15.14 13.02 2.67
N ARG A 85 -16.46 12.99 2.51
CA ARG A 85 -17.22 11.76 2.30
C ARG A 85 -16.82 11.08 0.98
N GLU A 86 -16.69 11.85 -0.09
CA GLU A 86 -16.21 11.33 -1.39
C GLU A 86 -14.79 10.75 -1.27
N ARG A 87 -13.85 11.50 -0.66
CA ARG A 87 -12.48 11.00 -0.44
C ARG A 87 -12.43 9.74 0.43
N ALA A 88 -13.31 9.62 1.43
CA ALA A 88 -13.41 8.44 2.26
C ALA A 88 -13.89 7.23 1.45
N LEU A 89 -14.92 7.39 0.60
CA LEU A 89 -15.42 6.35 -0.28
C LEU A 89 -14.36 5.89 -1.30
N ASP A 90 -13.63 6.83 -1.90
CA ASP A 90 -12.54 6.53 -2.83
C ASP A 90 -11.40 5.76 -2.15
N ALA A 91 -11.02 6.20 -0.94
CA ALA A 91 -10.00 5.50 -0.14
C ALA A 91 -10.44 4.09 0.24
N GLU A 92 -11.71 3.89 0.60
CA GLU A 92 -12.27 2.56 0.87
C GLU A 92 -12.27 1.67 -0.37
N ALA A 93 -12.67 2.21 -1.53
CA ALA A 93 -12.66 1.49 -2.80
C ALA A 93 -11.24 1.06 -3.17
N LEU A 94 -10.27 1.98 -3.06
CA LEU A 94 -8.87 1.70 -3.30
C LEU A 94 -8.36 0.62 -2.32
N ALA A 95 -8.63 0.74 -1.03
CA ALA A 95 -8.21 -0.25 -0.03
C ALA A 95 -8.80 -1.65 -0.31
N LYS A 96 -10.07 -1.74 -0.73
CA LYS A 96 -10.69 -3.00 -1.15
C LYS A 96 -10.00 -3.59 -2.38
N SER A 97 -9.69 -2.78 -3.38
CA SER A 97 -8.99 -3.22 -4.59
C SER A 97 -7.58 -3.75 -4.27
N LEU A 98 -6.81 -3.04 -3.43
CA LEU A 98 -5.47 -3.44 -3.02
C LEU A 98 -5.50 -4.75 -2.23
N ARG A 99 -6.46 -4.91 -1.31
CA ARG A 99 -6.65 -6.18 -0.58
C ARG A 99 -6.96 -7.35 -1.52
N ALA A 100 -7.75 -7.12 -2.57
CA ALA A 100 -8.02 -8.16 -3.56
C ALA A 100 -6.75 -8.57 -4.32
N VAL A 101 -5.94 -7.60 -4.74
CA VAL A 101 -4.65 -7.85 -5.40
C VAL A 101 -3.67 -8.59 -4.49
N VAL A 102 -3.59 -8.20 -3.21
CA VAL A 102 -2.73 -8.90 -2.23
C VAL A 102 -3.15 -10.35 -2.10
N ARG A 103 -4.44 -10.64 -1.91
CA ARG A 103 -4.94 -12.03 -1.83
C ARG A 103 -4.65 -12.84 -3.10
N GLN A 104 -4.80 -12.24 -4.27
CA GLN A 104 -4.46 -12.90 -5.54
C GLN A 104 -2.97 -13.24 -5.61
N ARG A 105 -2.11 -12.32 -5.17
CA ARG A 105 -0.66 -12.55 -5.13
C ARG A 105 -0.27 -13.61 -4.11
N GLU A 106 -0.86 -13.59 -2.92
CA GLU A 106 -0.64 -14.61 -1.88
C GLU A 106 -1.06 -16.00 -2.36
N ALA A 107 -2.22 -16.12 -3.00
CA ALA A 107 -2.65 -17.38 -3.61
C ALA A 107 -1.63 -17.86 -4.66
N ARG A 108 -1.15 -16.96 -5.52
CA ARG A 108 -0.13 -17.31 -6.52
C ARG A 108 1.20 -17.72 -5.90
N ILE A 109 1.62 -17.04 -4.83
CA ILE A 109 2.85 -17.40 -4.08
C ILE A 109 2.68 -18.79 -3.47
N ASN A 110 1.53 -19.08 -2.87
CA ASN A 110 1.25 -20.40 -2.28
C ASN A 110 1.26 -21.51 -3.34
N ASP A 111 0.63 -21.28 -4.50
CA ASP A 111 0.65 -22.24 -5.61
C ASP A 111 2.09 -22.50 -6.10
N LEU A 112 2.88 -21.44 -6.27
CA LEU A 112 4.27 -21.56 -6.72
C LEU A 112 5.15 -22.22 -5.66
N THR A 113 4.90 -21.93 -4.37
CA THR A 113 5.61 -22.55 -3.26
C THR A 113 5.27 -24.04 -3.20
N GLY A 114 4.00 -24.41 -3.39
CA GLY A 114 3.58 -25.81 -3.47
C GLY A 114 4.27 -26.59 -4.59
N GLN A 115 4.57 -25.94 -5.73
CA GLN A 115 5.32 -26.56 -6.83
C GLN A 115 6.79 -26.86 -6.51
N LEU A 116 7.34 -26.32 -5.42
CA LEU A 116 8.70 -26.60 -4.97
C LEU A 116 8.80 -27.87 -4.12
N TYR A 117 7.66 -28.46 -3.74
CA TYR A 117 7.59 -29.66 -2.91
C TYR A 117 7.07 -30.86 -3.71
N ASP A 118 7.53 -32.05 -3.36
CA ASP A 118 6.96 -33.31 -3.83
C ASP A 118 5.65 -33.66 -3.08
N PRO A 119 4.87 -34.67 -3.53
CA PRO A 119 3.66 -35.11 -2.83
C PRO A 119 3.88 -35.56 -1.38
N GLU A 120 5.10 -35.97 -1.03
CA GLU A 120 5.53 -36.39 0.29
C GLU A 120 5.93 -35.20 1.20
N GLY A 121 5.98 -33.99 0.66
CA GLY A 121 6.32 -32.75 1.38
C GLY A 121 7.81 -32.44 1.47
N ASN A 122 8.67 -33.13 0.73
CA ASN A 122 10.09 -32.83 0.64
C ASN A 122 10.36 -31.74 -0.40
N HIS A 123 11.33 -30.88 -0.12
CA HIS A 123 11.71 -29.82 -1.04
C HIS A 123 12.51 -30.38 -2.23
N LEU A 124 12.00 -30.18 -3.45
CA LEU A 124 12.53 -30.80 -4.68
C LEU A 124 13.99 -30.43 -4.96
N ALA A 125 14.46 -29.25 -4.54
CA ALA A 125 15.85 -28.85 -4.75
C ALA A 125 16.81 -29.62 -3.82
N GLU A 126 16.39 -29.90 -2.59
CA GLU A 126 17.19 -30.65 -1.62
C GLU A 126 17.29 -32.11 -2.04
N GLU A 127 16.18 -32.70 -2.47
CA GLU A 127 16.16 -34.08 -2.95
C GLU A 127 16.99 -34.22 -4.24
N ASN A 128 16.93 -33.25 -5.16
CA ASN A 128 17.83 -33.22 -6.32
C ASN A 128 19.31 -33.15 -5.92
N ALA A 129 19.66 -32.34 -4.92
CA ALA A 129 21.04 -32.25 -4.43
C ALA A 129 21.50 -33.59 -3.83
N ARG A 130 20.65 -34.22 -3.02
CA ARG A 130 20.88 -35.53 -2.42
C ARG A 130 21.07 -36.61 -3.47
N LEU A 131 20.18 -36.68 -4.46
CA LEU A 131 20.25 -37.65 -5.56
C LEU A 131 21.55 -37.47 -6.38
N ARG A 132 21.96 -36.24 -6.66
CA ARG A 132 23.24 -35.97 -7.34
C ARG A 132 24.44 -36.46 -6.54
N GLN A 133 24.44 -36.23 -5.23
CA GLN A 133 25.51 -36.70 -4.35
C GLN A 133 25.55 -38.23 -4.29
N LEU A 134 24.39 -38.88 -4.24
CA LEU A 134 24.28 -40.33 -4.28
C LEU A 134 24.80 -40.91 -5.61
N VAL A 135 24.39 -40.33 -6.74
CA VAL A 135 24.87 -40.75 -8.08
C VAL A 135 26.39 -40.58 -8.18
N SER A 136 26.95 -39.47 -7.71
CA SER A 136 28.41 -39.26 -7.69
C SER A 136 29.12 -40.34 -6.88
N THR A 137 28.60 -40.66 -5.69
CA THR A 137 29.17 -41.69 -4.80
C THR A 137 29.11 -43.07 -5.44
N LEU A 138 27.95 -43.44 -6.00
CA LEU A 138 27.75 -44.72 -6.67
C LEU A 138 28.66 -44.86 -7.90
N THR A 139 28.81 -43.78 -8.68
CA THR A 139 29.70 -43.76 -9.85
C THR A 139 31.15 -43.98 -9.44
N HIS A 140 31.60 -43.31 -8.37
CA HIS A 140 32.94 -43.51 -7.82
C HIS A 140 33.16 -44.95 -7.35
N ASN A 141 32.20 -45.51 -6.61
CA ASN A 141 32.27 -46.90 -6.14
C ASN A 141 32.30 -47.90 -7.30
N LEU A 142 31.53 -47.66 -8.36
CA LEU A 142 31.53 -48.50 -9.56
C LEU A 142 32.89 -48.47 -10.26
N GLN A 143 33.46 -47.28 -10.48
CA GLN A 143 34.79 -47.13 -11.09
C GLN A 143 35.88 -47.83 -10.26
N ARG A 144 35.82 -47.69 -8.94
CA ARG A 144 36.73 -48.39 -8.03
C ARG A 144 36.62 -49.91 -8.17
N SER A 145 35.39 -50.43 -8.14
CA SER A 145 35.13 -51.87 -8.27
C SER A 145 35.57 -52.41 -9.64
N GLN A 146 35.42 -51.64 -10.72
CA GLN A 146 35.93 -51.98 -12.05
C GLN A 146 37.47 -52.05 -12.05
N GLY A 147 38.15 -51.06 -11.46
CA GLY A 147 39.61 -51.06 -11.34
C GLY A 147 40.15 -52.23 -10.52
N ASP A 148 39.46 -52.60 -9.43
CA ASP A 148 39.80 -53.76 -8.61
C ASP A 148 39.65 -55.07 -9.41
N ASN A 149 38.54 -55.21 -10.17
CA ASN A 149 38.31 -56.36 -11.05
C ASN A 149 39.39 -56.50 -12.12
N ASP A 150 39.78 -55.41 -12.78
CA ASP A 150 40.82 -55.42 -13.80
C ASP A 150 42.19 -55.78 -13.22
N THR A 151 42.46 -55.37 -11.98
CA THR A 151 43.68 -55.74 -11.26
C THR A 151 43.69 -57.23 -10.91
N LEU A 152 42.57 -57.77 -10.42
CA LEU A 152 42.41 -59.20 -10.15
C LEU A 152 42.53 -60.05 -11.42
N ARG A 153 41.94 -59.60 -12.54
CA ARG A 153 42.07 -60.27 -13.84
C ARG A 153 43.51 -60.33 -14.31
N ARG A 154 44.24 -59.21 -14.27
CA ARG A 154 45.67 -59.17 -14.61
C ARG A 154 46.51 -60.08 -13.71
N SER A 155 46.22 -60.12 -12.42
CA SER A 155 46.89 -61.03 -11.46
C SER A 155 46.62 -62.49 -11.79
N LEU A 156 45.36 -62.84 -12.10
CA LEU A 156 44.97 -64.20 -12.50
C LEU A 156 45.66 -64.63 -13.79
N ASP A 157 45.72 -63.75 -14.79
CA ASP A 157 46.39 -64.03 -16.06
C ASP A 157 47.90 -64.21 -15.88
N ALA A 158 48.52 -63.39 -15.03
CA ALA A 158 49.93 -63.56 -14.66
C ALA A 158 50.19 -64.89 -13.94
N ALA A 159 49.34 -65.26 -12.98
CA ALA A 159 49.43 -66.54 -12.27
C ALA A 159 49.27 -67.72 -13.24
N ARG A 160 48.29 -67.67 -14.15
CA ARG A 160 48.08 -68.68 -15.20
C ARG A 160 49.29 -68.80 -16.12
N ALA A 161 49.86 -67.67 -16.55
CA ALA A 161 51.05 -67.64 -17.39
C ALA A 161 52.27 -68.25 -16.67
N ASN A 162 52.44 -67.96 -15.38
CA ASN A 162 53.51 -68.54 -14.56
C ASN A 162 53.35 -70.06 -14.44
N VAL A 163 52.14 -70.55 -14.10
CA VAL A 163 51.86 -71.99 -14.02
C VAL A 163 52.15 -72.69 -15.36
N LYS A 164 51.76 -72.08 -16.49
CA LYS A 164 52.06 -72.62 -17.82
C LYS A 164 53.58 -72.72 -18.05
N ARG A 165 54.33 -71.65 -17.77
CA ARG A 165 55.79 -71.64 -17.92
C ARG A 165 56.48 -72.68 -17.04
N GLU A 166 56.07 -72.84 -15.78
CA GLU A 166 56.65 -73.87 -14.90
C GLU A 166 56.36 -75.28 -15.41
N ARG A 167 55.14 -75.53 -15.93
CA ARG A 167 54.82 -76.82 -16.56
C ARG A 167 55.70 -77.10 -17.77
N ASP A 168 55.87 -76.11 -18.67
CA ASP A 168 56.72 -76.25 -19.85
C ASP A 168 58.18 -76.53 -19.48
N ARG A 169 58.70 -75.88 -18.42
CA ARG A 169 60.05 -76.15 -17.89
C ARG A 169 60.17 -77.56 -17.32
N ASN A 170 59.21 -78.00 -16.50
CA ASN A 170 59.22 -79.34 -15.91
C ASN A 170 59.18 -80.42 -17.00
N VAL A 171 58.34 -80.23 -18.01
CA VAL A 171 58.28 -81.10 -19.20
C VAL A 171 59.64 -81.16 -19.90
N THR A 172 60.26 -80.00 -20.15
CA THR A 172 61.57 -79.92 -20.80
C THR A 172 62.65 -80.64 -19.98
N GLN A 173 62.67 -80.47 -18.65
CA GLN A 173 63.63 -81.12 -17.77
C GLN A 173 63.44 -82.64 -17.70
N LEU A 174 62.19 -83.12 -17.67
CA LEU A 174 61.88 -84.54 -17.69
C LEU A 174 62.41 -85.20 -18.97
N PHE A 175 62.09 -84.62 -20.14
CA PHE A 175 62.53 -85.18 -21.42
C PHE A 175 64.02 -84.98 -21.71
N ALA A 176 64.65 -83.92 -21.18
CA ALA A 176 66.11 -83.73 -21.29
C ALA A 176 66.91 -84.75 -20.46
N ASN A 177 66.38 -85.18 -19.31
CA ASN A 177 67.02 -86.22 -18.49
C ASN A 177 66.81 -87.64 -19.07
N ASP A 178 65.70 -87.88 -19.76
CA ASP A 178 65.45 -89.14 -20.49
C ASP A 178 66.49 -89.33 -21.62
N SER A 179 66.79 -88.28 -22.38
CA SER A 179 67.80 -88.32 -23.47
C SER A 179 69.26 -88.46 -23.02
N ARG A 180 69.55 -88.47 -21.71
CA ARG A 180 70.89 -88.68 -21.13
C ARG A 180 71.09 -90.08 -20.55
N SER A 181 70.08 -90.94 -20.62
CA SER A 181 70.08 -92.28 -20.03
C SER A 181 70.17 -93.43 -21.07
N ASP A 182 70.38 -93.11 -22.35
CA ASP A 182 70.80 -94.03 -23.42
C ASP A 182 72.29 -93.84 -23.74
#